data_AF-A0A941S011-F1
#
_entry.id   AF-A0A941S011-F1
#
_cell.length_a   1.000
_cell.length_b   1.000
_cell.length_c   1.000
_cell.angle_alpha   90.00
_cell.angle_beta   90.00
_cell.angle_gamma   90.00
#
_symmetry.space_group_name_H-M   'P 1'
#
loop_
_entity.id
_entity.type
_entity.pdbx_description
1 polymer ?
#
loop_
_entity_poly.entity_id
_entity_poly.type
_entity_poly.pdbx_seq_one_letter_code
_entity_poly.pdbx_strand_id
1 'polypeptide(L)'
;MTVAVPRAFSEDAPGRKIWDFDGDTAGQPAAGFRTAVGKWVVAEKGDNRVLSQTAQNGDSVFNLILRPDVLYADVELSVRLKAVAGTVDQGGGLVWRAKNAKTYYIARYNPLEDSFRVYKVVDGKRWQLGSVKAPGNTEWHELRVTMKGSKIDCYLDEKLHLEADDSSIRGYGRIGLWSKSDAQSDFDNLTATGTALVPKPAEQVTETKEFEIRSERAFLGGQPVDLWGLRCGNAFISDAVTERFIRNFDNMNAHGINFVGAYIQGVNAGHPDGNAGLNGFTRHGKLLPAMARRVEWFVREADKRGMVVMIGVVAPRKDQEFYADEDIRNAIEETARFLKEKKLRNLFVNLCDEFNHPLYADKLLIREPDGAKKKQMLTGWFKAIAPDIEVGIGPHWKSGTQDVYPGMDVRIIQKGMAIPDQGFVVNIEPIREDYFNNDGIFNATNLEAIFANCRNYLDAPHAVFMFHSGFVQGVTNYSGTAPHAEMGGYGTGPTDRGIRFYYEWVRDNVGRWEYPHHVPAAEFSIEPQGESPSGG
;
A
#
# COMPACT_ATOMS: atom_id res chain seq x y z
N MET A 1 -21.06 43.89 29.48
CA MET A 1 -21.17 42.41 29.35
C MET A 1 -22.21 42.14 28.28
N THR A 2 -21.77 41.88 27.06
CA THR A 2 -22.65 41.59 25.92
C THR A 2 -22.98 40.11 25.96
N VAL A 3 -24.23 39.78 26.25
CA VAL A 3 -24.77 38.42 26.16
C VAL A 3 -24.75 38.05 24.68
N ALA A 4 -23.91 37.08 24.31
CA ALA A 4 -23.93 36.51 22.97
C ALA A 4 -25.24 35.73 22.81
N VAL A 5 -26.09 36.22 21.92
CA VAL A 5 -27.30 35.52 21.46
C VAL A 5 -26.86 34.21 20.78
N PRO A 6 -27.47 33.06 21.05
CA PRO A 6 -27.15 31.83 20.33
C PRO A 6 -27.49 32.04 18.85
N ARG A 7 -26.53 31.75 17.98
CA ARG A 7 -26.72 31.81 16.52
C ARG A 7 -27.75 30.74 16.14
N ALA A 8 -28.84 31.16 15.51
CA ALA A 8 -29.82 30.23 14.92
C ALA A 8 -29.14 29.27 13.93
N PHE A 9 -29.68 28.06 13.85
CA PHE A 9 -29.30 26.99 12.93
C PHE A 9 -29.12 27.53 11.51
N SER A 10 -27.97 27.28 10.88
CA SER A 10 -27.89 27.45 9.42
C SER A 10 -28.53 26.22 8.78
N GLU A 11 -29.82 26.30 8.47
CA GLU A 11 -30.53 25.26 7.72
C GLU A 11 -29.86 25.00 6.35
N ASP A 12 -29.15 26.00 5.81
CA ASP A 12 -28.46 25.97 4.51
C ASP A 12 -26.91 25.94 4.60
N ALA A 13 -26.33 25.07 5.44
CA ALA A 13 -24.88 24.85 5.38
C ALA A 13 -24.50 24.05 4.12
N PRO A 14 -23.68 24.58 3.19
CA PRO A 14 -23.24 23.82 2.02
C PRO A 14 -22.51 22.54 2.45
N GLY A 15 -22.94 21.40 1.90
CA GLY A 15 -22.37 20.08 2.20
C GLY A 15 -23.01 19.32 3.37
N ARG A 16 -24.08 19.85 3.98
CA ARG A 16 -24.88 19.14 4.98
C ARG A 16 -25.53 17.90 4.36
N LYS A 17 -25.36 16.75 5.00
CA LYS A 17 -26.04 15.49 4.68
C LYS A 17 -27.14 15.24 5.71
N ILE A 18 -28.26 14.69 5.26
CA ILE A 18 -29.43 14.38 6.09
C ILE A 18 -29.85 12.93 5.83
N TRP A 19 -30.19 12.23 6.90
CA TRP A 19 -30.80 10.90 6.89
C TRP A 19 -32.04 10.95 7.80
N ASP A 20 -33.20 11.10 7.17
CA ASP A 20 -34.54 11.09 7.77
C ASP A 20 -35.20 9.69 7.72
N PHE A 21 -34.68 8.78 6.90
CA PHE A 21 -35.14 7.38 6.76
C PHE A 21 -36.54 7.20 6.14
N ASP A 22 -37.24 8.27 5.77
CA ASP A 22 -38.57 8.21 5.13
C ASP A 22 -38.57 7.42 3.82
N GLY A 23 -37.50 7.55 3.05
CA GLY A 23 -37.30 6.83 1.79
C GLY A 23 -36.87 5.36 1.93
N ASP A 24 -36.55 4.91 3.15
CA ASP A 24 -36.08 3.55 3.39
C ASP A 24 -37.23 2.54 3.53
N THR A 25 -36.97 1.28 3.21
CA THR A 25 -37.97 0.20 3.33
C THR A 25 -38.10 -0.28 4.78
N ALA A 26 -39.32 -0.24 5.32
CA ALA A 26 -39.62 -0.75 6.65
C ALA A 26 -39.22 -2.24 6.83
N GLY A 27 -38.73 -2.57 8.02
CA GLY A 27 -38.24 -3.91 8.38
C GLY A 27 -36.86 -4.26 7.81
N GLN A 28 -36.28 -3.43 6.93
CA GLN A 28 -34.95 -3.63 6.35
C GLN A 28 -33.88 -2.79 7.07
N PRO A 29 -32.59 -3.11 6.91
CA PRO A 29 -31.51 -2.21 7.31
C PRO A 29 -31.60 -0.87 6.57
N ALA A 30 -31.29 0.24 7.26
CA ALA A 30 -31.24 1.56 6.62
C ALA A 30 -30.18 1.62 5.51
N ALA A 31 -30.55 2.18 4.36
CA ALA A 31 -29.74 2.21 3.16
C ALA A 31 -28.40 2.89 3.41
N GLY A 32 -27.32 2.19 3.04
CA GLY A 32 -25.95 2.68 3.18
C GLY A 32 -25.41 2.72 4.61
N PHE A 33 -26.18 2.35 5.63
CA PHE A 33 -25.65 2.11 6.97
C PHE A 33 -25.18 0.66 7.12
N ARG A 34 -24.19 0.43 8.01
CA ARG A 34 -23.67 -0.90 8.32
C ARG A 34 -23.69 -1.15 9.82
N THR A 35 -24.48 -2.15 10.21
CA THR A 35 -24.55 -2.64 11.59
C THR A 35 -23.23 -3.31 11.96
N ALA A 36 -22.60 -2.83 13.03
CA ALA A 36 -21.45 -3.49 13.64
C ALA A 36 -21.88 -4.40 14.81
N VAL A 37 -22.80 -3.92 15.65
CA VAL A 37 -23.32 -4.64 16.82
C VAL A 37 -24.79 -4.26 17.05
N GLY A 38 -25.61 -5.22 17.47
CA GLY A 38 -27.03 -5.03 17.72
C GLY A 38 -27.90 -5.34 16.50
N LYS A 39 -29.19 -5.02 16.60
CA LYS A 39 -30.17 -5.17 15.51
C LYS A 39 -30.75 -3.80 15.22
N TRP A 40 -30.49 -3.32 14.01
CA TRP A 40 -30.88 -2.00 13.54
C TRP A 40 -31.74 -2.16 12.29
N VAL A 41 -32.95 -1.64 12.34
CA VAL A 41 -33.95 -1.77 11.27
C VAL A 41 -34.72 -0.47 11.14
N VAL A 42 -35.17 -0.16 9.93
CA VAL A 42 -36.11 0.93 9.69
C VAL A 42 -37.49 0.49 10.16
N ALA A 43 -38.15 1.28 10.98
CA ALA A 43 -39.45 0.99 11.57
C ALA A 43 -40.47 2.08 11.23
N GLU A 44 -41.71 1.67 10.96
CA GLU A 44 -42.83 2.60 10.76
C GLU A 44 -43.35 3.10 12.12
N LYS A 45 -43.54 4.41 12.23
CA LYS A 45 -44.05 5.11 13.42
C LYS A 45 -45.12 6.11 12.96
N GLY A 46 -46.31 5.60 12.69
CA GLY A 46 -47.37 6.39 12.04
C GLY A 46 -47.00 6.67 10.59
N ASP A 47 -47.06 7.95 10.18
CA ASP A 47 -46.71 8.39 8.82
C ASP A 47 -45.21 8.63 8.62
N ASN A 48 -44.37 8.37 9.64
CA ASN A 48 -42.92 8.57 9.62
C ASN A 48 -42.18 7.22 9.64
N ARG A 49 -40.95 7.17 9.12
CA ARG A 49 -40.02 6.05 9.32
C ARG A 49 -38.79 6.48 10.10
N VAL A 50 -38.37 5.63 11.03
CA VAL A 50 -37.22 5.90 11.91
C VAL A 50 -36.26 4.72 11.88
N LEU A 51 -34.98 4.97 12.19
CA LEU A 51 -34.03 3.89 12.44
C LEU A 51 -34.16 3.42 13.90
N SER A 52 -34.59 2.19 14.10
CA SER A 52 -34.74 1.60 15.43
C SER A 52 -33.62 0.62 15.73
N GLN A 53 -32.97 0.80 16.88
CA GLN A 53 -32.25 -0.28 17.55
C GLN A 53 -33.29 -1.13 18.32
N THR A 54 -33.27 -2.45 18.13
CA THR A 54 -34.24 -3.37 18.76
C THR A 54 -33.60 -4.56 19.49
N ALA A 55 -32.27 -4.65 19.55
CA ALA A 55 -31.61 -5.77 20.21
C ALA A 55 -31.60 -5.61 21.74
N GLN A 56 -31.85 -6.70 22.44
CA GLN A 56 -31.73 -6.81 23.89
C GLN A 56 -30.42 -7.53 24.23
N ASN A 57 -29.35 -6.79 24.49
CA ASN A 57 -28.04 -7.36 24.77
C ASN A 57 -27.66 -7.23 26.25
N GLY A 58 -26.68 -8.02 26.70
CA GLY A 58 -26.15 -7.95 28.06
C GLY A 58 -25.45 -6.63 28.38
N ASP A 59 -25.25 -6.33 29.67
CA ASP A 59 -24.87 -5.00 30.16
C ASP A 59 -23.58 -4.41 29.54
N SER A 60 -22.61 -5.24 29.18
CA SER A 60 -21.34 -4.76 28.61
C SER A 60 -21.31 -4.69 27.08
N VAL A 61 -22.48 -4.74 26.42
CA VAL A 61 -22.57 -4.68 24.94
C VAL A 61 -22.89 -3.27 24.45
N PHE A 62 -22.14 -2.83 23.45
CA PHE A 62 -22.28 -1.53 22.81
C PHE A 62 -22.85 -1.71 21.41
N ASN A 63 -24.14 -1.43 21.25
CA ASN A 63 -24.81 -1.49 19.96
C ASN A 63 -24.30 -0.35 19.08
N LEU A 64 -23.95 -0.65 17.84
CA LEU A 64 -23.29 0.30 16.95
C LEU A 64 -23.70 0.08 15.50
N ILE A 65 -24.07 1.17 14.83
CA ILE A 65 -24.27 1.24 13.38
C ILE A 65 -23.50 2.44 12.82
N LEU A 66 -22.84 2.25 11.67
CA LEU A 66 -21.97 3.27 11.07
C LEU A 66 -22.37 3.59 9.63
N ARG A 67 -22.14 4.85 9.22
CA ARG A 67 -22.21 5.31 7.82
C ARG A 67 -20.79 5.23 7.20
N PRO A 68 -20.49 4.22 6.36
CA PRO A 68 -19.12 3.86 6.00
C PRO A 68 -18.45 4.77 4.97
N ASP A 69 -19.24 5.45 4.14
CA ASP A 69 -18.88 6.37 3.06
C ASP A 69 -18.68 7.82 3.52
N VAL A 70 -19.09 8.15 4.74
CA VAL A 70 -18.94 9.50 5.31
C VAL A 70 -17.76 9.52 6.27
N LEU A 71 -16.69 10.23 5.89
CA LEU A 71 -15.47 10.37 6.68
C LEU A 71 -15.14 11.84 6.92
N TYR A 72 -15.13 12.23 8.19
CA TYR A 72 -14.85 13.60 8.61
C TYR A 72 -13.67 13.65 9.59
N ALA A 73 -12.81 14.65 9.43
CA ALA A 73 -11.78 15.00 10.42
C ALA A 73 -12.37 15.99 11.44
N ASP A 74 -12.89 17.13 10.99
CA ASP A 74 -13.71 18.03 11.78
C ASP A 74 -15.18 17.84 11.40
N VAL A 75 -16.08 17.86 12.39
CA VAL A 75 -17.43 17.33 12.24
C VAL A 75 -18.44 18.08 13.10
N GLU A 76 -19.64 18.26 12.55
CA GLU A 76 -20.87 18.64 13.25
C GLU A 76 -21.92 17.58 12.95
N LEU A 77 -22.51 17.00 13.99
CA LEU A 77 -23.57 15.98 13.90
C LEU A 77 -24.75 16.38 14.74
N SER A 78 -25.96 16.11 14.26
CA SER A 78 -27.16 16.11 15.10
C SER A 78 -28.02 14.88 14.83
N VAL A 79 -28.82 14.45 15.79
CA VAL A 79 -29.83 13.41 15.61
C VAL A 79 -30.97 13.62 16.59
N ARG A 80 -32.19 13.26 16.17
CA ARG A 80 -33.31 13.09 17.10
C ARG A 80 -33.28 11.68 17.67
N LEU A 81 -33.42 11.56 18.98
CA LEU A 81 -33.37 10.31 19.72
C LEU A 81 -34.62 10.19 20.60
N LYS A 82 -35.27 9.02 20.56
CA LYS A 82 -36.32 8.65 21.52
C LYS A 82 -35.99 7.32 22.18
N ALA A 83 -35.92 7.31 23.51
CA ALA A 83 -35.78 6.08 24.27
C ALA A 83 -37.11 5.31 24.29
N VAL A 84 -37.09 4.04 23.89
CA VAL A 84 -38.32 3.23 23.75
C VAL A 84 -38.45 2.23 24.89
N ALA A 85 -37.39 1.46 25.16
CA ALA A 85 -37.40 0.44 26.20
C ALA A 85 -35.97 0.13 26.67
N GLY A 86 -35.87 -0.65 27.74
CA GLY A 86 -34.62 -1.09 28.34
C GLY A 86 -34.70 -1.03 29.86
N THR A 87 -34.15 -2.04 30.53
CA THR A 87 -34.14 -2.18 31.99
C THR A 87 -32.75 -1.89 32.55
N VAL A 88 -31.71 -2.28 31.81
CA VAL A 88 -30.31 -2.09 32.23
C VAL A 88 -29.79 -0.74 31.77
N ASP A 89 -30.12 -0.33 30.55
CA ASP A 89 -29.79 0.99 30.00
C ASP A 89 -30.95 1.50 29.15
N GLN A 90 -31.00 2.81 28.91
CA GLN A 90 -31.97 3.43 28.01
C GLN A 90 -31.30 4.54 27.20
N GLY A 91 -31.97 4.91 26.11
CA GLY A 91 -31.49 5.96 25.22
C GLY A 91 -30.32 5.50 24.34
N GLY A 92 -29.52 6.46 23.91
CA GLY A 92 -28.58 6.27 22.82
C GLY A 92 -27.78 7.53 22.52
N GLY A 93 -27.10 7.55 21.38
CA GLY A 93 -26.17 8.62 21.09
C GLY A 93 -25.59 8.68 19.70
N LEU A 94 -24.87 9.78 19.46
CA LEU A 94 -24.09 10.06 18.27
C LEU A 94 -22.69 9.45 18.38
N VAL A 95 -22.18 8.94 17.28
CA VAL A 95 -20.81 8.43 17.14
C VAL A 95 -20.07 9.22 16.07
N TRP A 96 -18.81 9.59 16.34
CA TRP A 96 -17.95 10.25 15.37
C TRP A 96 -16.49 9.79 15.46
N ARG A 97 -15.72 10.12 14.42
CA ARG A 97 -14.34 9.68 14.20
C ARG A 97 -14.14 8.17 14.37
N ALA A 98 -15.18 7.37 14.09
CA ALA A 98 -15.10 5.92 14.20
C ALA A 98 -14.08 5.35 13.21
N LYS A 99 -13.07 4.66 13.73
CA LYS A 99 -12.06 3.94 12.93
C LYS A 99 -12.55 2.55 12.56
N ASN A 100 -13.16 1.90 13.54
CA ASN A 100 -13.73 0.56 13.48
C ASN A 100 -14.74 0.41 14.64
N ALA A 101 -15.27 -0.79 14.85
CA ALA A 101 -16.26 -1.08 15.89
C ALA A 101 -15.73 -1.00 17.34
N LYS A 102 -14.44 -0.72 17.54
CA LYS A 102 -13.75 -0.69 18.84
C LYS A 102 -13.08 0.67 19.15
N THR A 103 -13.03 1.60 18.20
CA THR A 103 -12.36 2.89 18.38
C THR A 103 -13.18 4.04 17.78
N TYR A 104 -13.80 4.86 18.64
CA TYR A 104 -14.71 5.97 18.28
C TYR A 104 -15.00 6.90 19.47
N TYR A 105 -15.50 8.12 19.22
CA TYR A 105 -16.11 8.96 20.26
C TYR A 105 -17.63 8.79 20.28
N ILE A 106 -18.25 9.13 21.42
CA ILE A 106 -19.69 9.05 21.62
C ILE A 106 -20.21 10.14 22.56
N ALA A 107 -21.39 10.70 22.25
CA ALA A 107 -22.21 11.49 23.16
C ALA A 107 -23.54 10.74 23.37
N ARG A 108 -23.84 10.36 24.61
CA ARG A 108 -24.97 9.51 25.00
C ARG A 108 -25.93 10.28 25.91
N TYR A 109 -27.20 10.29 25.55
CA TYR A 109 -28.30 10.63 26.45
C TYR A 109 -28.94 9.34 26.97
N ASN A 110 -29.11 9.24 28.28
CA ASN A 110 -29.75 8.12 28.94
C ASN A 110 -30.75 8.65 29.98
N PRO A 111 -32.07 8.50 29.74
CA PRO A 111 -33.10 9.00 30.64
C PRO A 111 -33.27 8.14 31.91
N LEU A 112 -32.88 6.87 31.90
CA LEU A 112 -32.91 6.01 33.09
C LEU A 112 -31.90 6.46 34.15
N GLU A 113 -30.77 7.03 33.72
CA GLU A 113 -29.69 7.50 34.60
C GLU A 113 -29.70 9.03 34.83
N ASP A 114 -30.72 9.77 34.35
CA ASP A 114 -30.74 11.24 34.33
C ASP A 114 -29.42 11.83 33.78
N SER A 115 -28.88 11.30 32.67
CA SER A 115 -27.51 11.63 32.26
C SER A 115 -27.35 11.95 30.78
N PHE A 116 -26.55 12.98 30.52
CA PHE A 116 -25.91 13.23 29.24
C PHE A 116 -24.39 13.15 29.41
N ARG A 117 -23.73 12.29 28.63
CA ARG A 117 -22.33 11.92 28.84
C ARG A 117 -21.56 11.83 27.54
N VAL A 118 -20.29 12.20 27.58
CA VAL A 118 -19.36 12.07 26.46
C VAL A 118 -18.28 11.06 26.83
N TYR A 119 -17.99 10.14 25.92
CA TYR A 119 -16.94 9.13 26.08
C TYR A 119 -16.05 9.06 24.84
N LYS A 120 -14.86 8.49 25.04
CA LYS A 120 -14.10 7.82 23.97
C LYS A 120 -14.10 6.32 24.20
N VAL A 121 -14.07 5.58 23.11
CA VAL A 121 -13.77 4.15 23.09
C VAL A 121 -12.49 3.98 22.28
N VAL A 122 -11.50 3.30 22.83
CA VAL A 122 -10.24 2.95 22.15
C VAL A 122 -9.94 1.49 22.46
N ASP A 123 -9.79 0.70 21.40
CA ASP A 123 -9.56 -0.76 21.48
C ASP A 123 -10.61 -1.49 22.33
N GLY A 124 -11.86 -1.01 22.27
CA GLY A 124 -13.02 -1.59 22.95
C GLY A 124 -13.17 -1.15 24.40
N LYS A 125 -12.21 -0.43 24.97
CA LYS A 125 -12.31 0.13 26.31
C LYS A 125 -12.91 1.52 26.26
N ARG A 126 -13.86 1.82 27.16
CA ARG A 126 -14.58 3.12 27.22
C ARG A 126 -14.03 3.99 28.34
N TRP A 127 -13.79 5.26 28.06
CA TRP A 127 -13.38 6.29 29.03
C TRP A 127 -14.33 7.48 28.96
N GLN A 128 -14.80 7.95 30.12
CA GLN A 128 -15.63 9.14 30.21
C GLN A 128 -14.78 10.40 30.08
N LEU A 129 -15.22 11.32 29.23
CA LEU A 129 -14.63 12.65 29.04
C LEU A 129 -15.44 13.72 29.77
N GLY A 130 -16.76 13.56 29.87
CA GLY A 130 -17.64 14.48 30.57
C GLY A 130 -18.99 13.87 30.92
N SER A 131 -19.66 14.42 31.94
CA SER A 131 -20.99 13.99 32.38
C SER A 131 -21.72 15.16 33.04
N VAL A 132 -23.01 15.29 32.73
CA VAL A 132 -23.91 16.26 33.35
C VAL A 132 -25.25 15.59 33.66
N LYS A 133 -25.92 16.06 34.71
CA LYS A 133 -27.29 15.64 35.00
C LYS A 133 -28.23 16.25 33.96
N ALA A 134 -28.92 15.38 33.22
CA ALA A 134 -29.95 15.74 32.25
C ALA A 134 -31.22 14.98 32.66
N PRO A 135 -32.26 15.66 33.21
CA PRO A 135 -33.45 14.98 33.72
C PRO A 135 -34.04 14.01 32.70
N GLY A 136 -34.30 12.80 33.15
CA GLY A 136 -34.79 11.72 32.33
C GLY A 136 -36.15 12.01 31.73
N ASN A 137 -36.21 11.97 30.41
CA ASN A 137 -37.41 12.08 29.61
C ASN A 137 -37.28 11.14 28.40
N THR A 138 -38.32 10.33 28.18
CA THR A 138 -38.37 9.32 27.11
C THR A 138 -39.03 9.84 25.84
N GLU A 139 -39.36 11.14 25.78
CA GLU A 139 -39.79 11.78 24.54
C GLU A 139 -38.63 12.03 23.58
N TRP A 140 -38.93 12.59 22.41
CA TRP A 140 -37.91 12.94 21.42
C TRP A 140 -37.01 14.07 21.91
N HIS A 141 -35.70 13.85 21.87
CA HIS A 141 -34.67 14.83 22.17
C HIS A 141 -33.74 15.05 20.98
N GLU A 142 -33.18 16.24 20.84
CA GLU A 142 -32.12 16.51 19.87
C GLU A 142 -30.75 16.46 20.56
N LEU A 143 -29.88 15.58 20.08
CA LEU A 143 -28.47 15.57 20.45
C LEU A 143 -27.69 16.23 19.31
N ARG A 144 -26.76 17.13 19.65
CA ARG A 144 -25.83 17.71 18.69
C ARG A 144 -24.41 17.71 19.22
N VAL A 145 -23.44 17.45 18.36
CA VAL A 145 -22.01 17.43 18.69
C VAL A 145 -21.24 18.20 17.64
N THR A 146 -20.30 19.04 18.07
CA THR A 146 -19.25 19.59 17.21
C THR A 146 -17.88 19.14 17.68
N MET A 147 -17.01 18.70 16.77
CA MET A 147 -15.60 18.48 17.06
C MET A 147 -14.71 19.16 16.01
N LYS A 148 -13.85 20.06 16.46
CA LYS A 148 -12.83 20.74 15.63
C LYS A 148 -11.45 20.55 16.26
N GLY A 149 -10.54 19.90 15.54
CA GLY A 149 -9.25 19.50 16.10
C GLY A 149 -9.43 18.53 17.28
N SER A 150 -9.12 18.97 18.50
CA SER A 150 -9.33 18.20 19.75
C SER A 150 -10.54 18.65 20.56
N LYS A 151 -11.12 19.81 20.26
CA LYS A 151 -12.24 20.39 21.03
C LYS A 151 -13.55 19.75 20.65
N ILE A 152 -14.35 19.38 21.64
CA ILE A 152 -15.63 18.70 21.53
C ILE A 152 -16.67 19.50 22.32
N ASP A 153 -17.74 19.91 21.66
CA ASP A 153 -18.90 20.55 22.30
C ASP A 153 -20.13 19.67 22.08
N CYS A 154 -20.90 19.42 23.12
CA CYS A 154 -22.06 18.54 23.10
C CYS A 154 -23.30 19.24 23.66
N TYR A 155 -24.37 19.20 22.88
CA TYR A 155 -25.62 19.88 23.11
C TYR A 155 -26.74 18.85 23.25
N LEU A 156 -27.70 19.15 24.13
CA LEU A 156 -28.94 18.42 24.28
C LEU A 156 -30.06 19.46 24.28
N ASP A 157 -31.04 19.30 23.39
CA ASP A 157 -32.15 20.24 23.18
C ASP A 157 -31.66 21.69 23.07
N GLU A 158 -30.80 21.93 22.08
CA GLU A 158 -30.17 23.23 21.73
C GLU A 158 -29.17 23.78 22.77
N LYS A 159 -29.24 23.34 24.03
CA LYS A 159 -28.41 23.83 25.11
C LYS A 159 -27.04 23.16 25.11
N LEU A 160 -25.98 23.96 25.15
CA LEU A 160 -24.61 23.47 25.40
C LEU A 160 -24.53 22.91 26.82
N HIS A 161 -24.17 21.64 26.93
CA HIS A 161 -24.17 20.91 28.19
C HIS A 161 -22.78 20.42 28.59
N LEU A 162 -21.93 20.08 27.63
CA LEU A 162 -20.59 19.55 27.87
C LEU A 162 -19.59 20.11 26.86
N GLU A 163 -18.40 20.42 27.36
CA GLU A 163 -17.21 20.74 26.57
C GLU A 163 -16.08 19.79 27.00
N ALA A 164 -15.28 19.30 26.05
CA ALA A 164 -14.13 18.44 26.32
C ALA A 164 -12.99 18.73 25.32
N ASP A 165 -11.76 18.41 25.71
CA ASP A 165 -10.59 18.45 24.83
C ASP A 165 -9.92 17.07 24.85
N ASP A 166 -9.90 16.38 23.70
CA ASP A 166 -9.25 15.08 23.56
C ASP A 166 -8.70 14.86 22.14
N SER A 167 -7.48 14.34 22.05
CA SER A 167 -6.79 14.05 20.78
C SER A 167 -6.39 12.59 20.62
N SER A 168 -7.05 11.68 21.34
CA SER A 168 -6.75 10.24 21.32
C SER A 168 -7.13 9.58 19.99
N ILE A 169 -8.19 10.06 19.34
CA ILE A 169 -8.64 9.57 18.02
C ILE A 169 -8.49 10.72 17.01
N ARG A 170 -7.44 10.63 16.19
CA ARG A 170 -7.01 11.68 15.25
C ARG A 170 -7.41 11.38 13.81
N GLY A 171 -7.50 12.44 12.99
CA GLY A 171 -7.77 12.35 11.56
C GLY A 171 -9.18 11.87 11.22
N TYR A 172 -9.40 11.54 9.95
CA TYR A 172 -10.72 11.16 9.42
C TYR A 172 -11.31 9.92 10.08
N GLY A 173 -12.60 9.94 10.40
CA GLY A 173 -13.32 8.74 10.79
C GLY A 173 -14.81 8.83 10.47
N ARG A 174 -15.48 7.68 10.62
CA ARG A 174 -16.89 7.51 10.27
C ARG A 174 -17.81 8.08 11.33
N ILE A 175 -19.05 8.31 10.93
CA ILE A 175 -20.14 8.73 11.81
C ILE A 175 -21.12 7.58 12.02
N GLY A 176 -21.94 7.66 13.06
CA GLY A 176 -22.93 6.62 13.32
C GLY A 176 -23.77 6.87 14.55
N LEU A 177 -24.44 5.81 15.00
CA LEU A 177 -25.39 5.83 16.11
C LEU A 177 -25.12 4.65 17.05
N TRP A 178 -25.50 4.83 18.31
CA TRP A 178 -25.11 3.93 19.39
C TRP A 178 -26.20 3.77 20.45
N SER A 179 -26.33 2.57 21.03
CA SER A 179 -27.06 2.32 22.27
C SER A 179 -26.31 1.31 23.16
N LYS A 180 -26.67 1.18 24.44
CA LYS A 180 -26.04 0.22 25.36
C LYS A 180 -26.98 -0.93 25.70
N SER A 181 -26.43 -2.11 25.93
CA SER A 181 -27.14 -3.20 26.61
C SER A 181 -28.47 -3.52 25.90
N ASP A 182 -29.57 -3.49 26.65
CA ASP A 182 -30.93 -3.72 26.22
C ASP A 182 -31.71 -2.46 25.84
N ALA A 183 -31.02 -1.30 25.74
CA ALA A 183 -31.62 -0.04 25.34
C ALA A 183 -32.10 -0.11 23.89
N GLN A 184 -33.42 -0.12 23.74
CA GLN A 184 -34.12 0.04 22.46
C GLN A 184 -34.45 1.52 22.26
N SER A 185 -34.09 2.04 21.10
CA SER A 185 -34.21 3.48 20.81
C SER A 185 -34.48 3.72 19.35
N ASP A 186 -35.27 4.75 19.09
CA ASP A 186 -35.57 5.26 17.76
C ASP A 186 -34.70 6.49 17.48
N PHE A 187 -34.16 6.55 16.26
CA PHE A 187 -33.32 7.62 15.77
C PHE A 187 -33.89 8.16 14.47
N ASP A 188 -33.86 9.48 14.32
CA ASP A 188 -34.40 10.16 13.15
C ASP A 188 -33.62 11.46 12.89
N ASN A 189 -33.71 11.99 11.66
CA ASN A 189 -33.14 13.26 11.26
C ASN A 189 -31.65 13.39 11.62
N LEU A 190 -30.87 12.32 11.37
CA LEU A 190 -29.42 12.39 11.53
C LEU A 190 -28.88 13.38 10.50
N THR A 191 -28.17 14.41 10.94
CA THR A 191 -27.50 15.35 10.05
C THR A 191 -26.02 15.38 10.30
N ALA A 192 -25.24 15.61 9.23
CA ALA A 192 -23.79 15.68 9.33
C ALA A 192 -23.19 16.68 8.34
N THR A 193 -22.30 17.52 8.86
CA THR A 193 -21.47 18.44 8.08
C THR A 193 -20.03 18.33 8.59
N GLY A 194 -19.04 18.49 7.72
CA GLY A 194 -17.66 18.44 8.16
C GLY A 194 -16.66 18.59 7.03
N THR A 195 -15.38 18.62 7.39
CA THR A 195 -14.29 18.57 6.42
C THR A 195 -14.20 17.14 5.87
N ALA A 196 -14.93 16.89 4.78
CA ALA A 196 -14.96 15.62 4.09
C ALA A 196 -13.57 15.31 3.52
N LEU A 197 -13.18 14.04 3.53
CA LEU A 197 -12.21 13.56 2.55
C LEU A 197 -12.97 13.52 1.21
N VAL A 198 -12.83 14.56 0.38
CA VAL A 198 -13.23 14.47 -1.03
C VAL A 198 -12.22 13.52 -1.67
N PRO A 199 -12.61 12.32 -2.13
CA PRO A 199 -11.70 11.50 -2.92
C PRO A 199 -11.29 12.36 -4.11
N LYS A 200 -9.97 12.54 -4.32
CA LYS A 200 -9.48 13.15 -5.55
C LYS A 200 -10.19 12.41 -6.70
N PRO A 201 -10.87 13.11 -7.64
CA PRO A 201 -11.42 12.46 -8.82
C PRO A 201 -10.36 11.52 -9.38
N ALA A 202 -10.74 10.31 -9.77
CA ALA A 202 -9.79 9.36 -10.34
C ALA A 202 -9.04 10.09 -11.45
N GLU A 203 -7.75 10.32 -11.23
CA GLU A 203 -6.91 11.02 -12.18
C GLU A 203 -7.01 10.25 -13.51
N GLN A 204 -7.22 10.96 -14.61
CA GLN A 204 -7.32 10.32 -15.90
C GLN A 204 -6.09 9.44 -16.09
N VAL A 205 -6.30 8.15 -16.36
CA VAL A 205 -5.22 7.18 -16.55
C VAL A 205 -4.42 7.62 -17.78
N THR A 206 -3.29 8.28 -17.53
CA THR A 206 -2.31 8.64 -18.55
C THR A 206 -1.42 7.43 -18.82
N GLU A 207 -1.09 7.25 -20.10
CA GLU A 207 -0.08 6.27 -20.48
C GLU A 207 1.30 6.75 -20.01
N THR A 208 2.09 5.85 -19.44
CA THR A 208 3.50 6.13 -19.14
C THR A 208 4.34 6.01 -20.41
N LYS A 209 5.59 6.47 -20.40
CA LYS A 209 6.52 6.26 -21.53
C LYS A 209 6.62 4.77 -21.87
N GLU A 210 6.77 4.46 -23.15
CA GLU A 210 6.93 3.09 -23.63
C GLU A 210 8.38 2.63 -23.49
N PHE A 211 8.60 1.53 -22.77
CA PHE A 211 9.83 0.76 -22.83
C PHE A 211 9.73 -0.25 -23.97
N GLU A 212 10.76 -0.29 -24.81
CA GLU A 212 10.84 -1.20 -25.97
C GLU A 212 12.30 -1.63 -26.18
N ILE A 213 12.50 -2.79 -26.80
CA ILE A 213 13.82 -3.26 -27.22
C ILE A 213 13.87 -3.25 -28.75
N ARG A 214 14.82 -2.49 -29.31
CA ARG A 214 15.06 -2.44 -30.77
C ARG A 214 16.53 -2.67 -31.05
N SER A 215 16.82 -3.64 -31.92
CA SER A 215 18.19 -3.94 -32.36
C SER A 215 19.15 -4.08 -31.17
N GLU A 216 18.78 -4.90 -30.18
CA GLU A 216 19.57 -5.19 -28.97
C GLU A 216 19.83 -3.99 -28.05
N ARG A 217 19.03 -2.92 -28.18
CA ARG A 217 19.12 -1.71 -27.36
C ARG A 217 17.79 -1.38 -26.70
N ALA A 218 17.88 -0.85 -25.48
CA ALA A 218 16.73 -0.32 -24.75
C ALA A 218 16.35 1.07 -25.26
N PHE A 219 15.04 1.31 -25.34
CA PHE A 219 14.48 2.63 -25.57
C PHE A 219 13.38 2.92 -24.54
N LEU A 220 13.22 4.19 -24.18
CA LEU A 220 12.16 4.67 -23.30
C LEU A 220 11.52 5.94 -23.90
N GLY A 221 10.23 5.89 -24.19
CA GLY A 221 9.52 7.00 -24.84
C GLY A 221 10.09 7.31 -26.23
N GLY A 222 10.56 6.28 -26.95
CA GLY A 222 11.18 6.39 -28.26
C GLY A 222 12.64 6.86 -28.26
N GLN A 223 13.23 7.18 -27.11
CA GLN A 223 14.63 7.61 -26.98
C GLN A 223 15.52 6.44 -26.54
N PRO A 224 16.72 6.26 -27.12
CA PRO A 224 17.65 5.23 -26.67
C PRO A 224 18.13 5.54 -25.25
N VAL A 225 18.21 4.52 -24.41
CA VAL A 225 18.64 4.65 -23.00
C VAL A 225 19.64 3.57 -22.62
N ASP A 226 20.61 3.92 -21.78
CA ASP A 226 21.45 2.97 -21.06
C ASP A 226 20.83 2.73 -19.69
N LEU A 227 20.80 1.49 -19.20
CA LEU A 227 20.13 1.15 -17.94
C LEU A 227 21.12 0.70 -16.88
N TRP A 228 20.98 1.27 -15.68
CA TRP A 228 21.73 0.88 -14.48
C TRP A 228 20.75 0.66 -13.33
N GLY A 229 20.78 -0.56 -12.80
CA GLY A 229 19.65 -1.10 -12.07
C GLY A 229 19.86 -1.33 -10.59
N LEU A 230 18.79 -1.22 -9.80
CA LEU A 230 18.73 -1.69 -8.42
C LEU A 230 17.58 -2.67 -8.18
N ARG A 231 17.87 -3.85 -7.65
CA ARG A 231 16.86 -4.87 -7.33
C ARG A 231 16.15 -4.54 -6.01
N CYS A 232 14.98 -3.92 -6.13
CA CYS A 232 14.07 -3.51 -5.06
C CYS A 232 13.05 -4.63 -4.75
N GLY A 233 13.52 -5.86 -4.55
CA GLY A 233 12.69 -7.06 -4.68
C GLY A 233 11.42 -7.13 -3.81
N ASN A 234 11.46 -6.54 -2.60
CA ASN A 234 10.33 -6.52 -1.66
C ASN A 234 9.72 -5.11 -1.49
N ALA A 235 9.85 -4.23 -2.48
CA ALA A 235 9.34 -2.85 -2.44
C ALA A 235 7.82 -2.74 -2.16
N PHE A 236 7.04 -3.78 -2.45
CA PHE A 236 5.58 -3.76 -2.32
C PHE A 236 5.02 -4.39 -1.03
N ILE A 237 5.88 -4.71 -0.05
CA ILE A 237 5.45 -5.37 1.19
C ILE A 237 4.47 -4.53 2.03
N SER A 238 4.60 -3.21 2.01
CA SER A 238 3.67 -2.27 2.66
C SER A 238 3.67 -0.92 1.97
N ASP A 239 2.63 -0.11 2.20
CA ASP A 239 2.54 1.25 1.65
C ASP A 239 3.74 2.12 2.09
N ALA A 240 4.19 1.98 3.35
CA ALA A 240 5.33 2.72 3.89
C ALA A 240 6.66 2.34 3.21
N VAL A 241 6.88 1.04 2.93
CA VAL A 241 8.09 0.60 2.23
C VAL A 241 8.06 1.07 0.77
N THR A 242 6.93 0.93 0.08
CA THR A 242 6.78 1.43 -1.29
C THR A 242 7.05 2.93 -1.38
N GLU A 243 6.51 3.71 -0.43
CA GLU A 243 6.75 5.14 -0.36
C GLU A 243 8.23 5.48 -0.18
N ARG A 244 8.94 4.75 0.69
CA ARG A 244 10.38 4.97 0.92
C ARG A 244 11.20 4.76 -0.34
N PHE A 245 10.91 3.72 -1.13
CA PHE A 245 11.55 3.52 -2.43
C PHE A 245 11.27 4.65 -3.40
N ILE A 246 10.00 5.04 -3.53
CA ILE A 246 9.58 6.14 -4.40
C ILE A 246 10.30 7.45 -4.03
N ARG A 247 10.39 7.76 -2.73
CA ARG A 247 11.08 8.96 -2.25
C ARG A 247 12.59 8.93 -2.52
N ASN A 248 13.17 7.75 -2.71
CA ASN A 248 14.59 7.61 -3.04
C ASN A 248 14.88 7.65 -4.54
N PHE A 249 13.89 7.63 -5.43
CA PHE A 249 14.12 7.66 -6.88
C PHE A 249 14.91 8.88 -7.35
N ASP A 250 14.70 10.07 -6.75
CA ASP A 250 15.49 11.26 -7.09
C ASP A 250 16.97 11.09 -6.71
N ASN A 251 17.24 10.43 -5.59
CA ASN A 251 18.59 10.10 -5.17
C ASN A 251 19.22 8.99 -6.03
N MET A 252 18.44 8.02 -6.50
CA MET A 252 18.88 7.02 -7.50
C MET A 252 19.30 7.71 -8.80
N ASN A 253 18.44 8.58 -9.34
CA ASN A 253 18.74 9.35 -10.55
C ASN A 253 19.98 10.22 -10.40
N ALA A 254 20.14 10.92 -9.27
CA ALA A 254 21.34 11.73 -8.99
C ALA A 254 22.65 10.93 -9.05
N HIS A 255 22.57 9.61 -8.92
CA HIS A 255 23.69 8.67 -8.97
C HIS A 255 23.67 7.76 -10.20
N GLY A 256 22.85 8.06 -11.20
CA GLY A 256 22.80 7.32 -12.47
C GLY A 256 21.97 6.03 -12.46
N ILE A 257 21.33 5.68 -11.34
CA ILE A 257 20.44 4.52 -11.27
C ILE A 257 19.08 4.93 -11.83
N ASN A 258 18.70 4.38 -12.97
CA ASN A 258 17.47 4.69 -13.72
C ASN A 258 16.60 3.47 -13.98
N PHE A 259 16.96 2.30 -13.43
CA PHE A 259 16.24 1.05 -13.58
C PHE A 259 16.01 0.40 -12.21
N VAL A 260 14.80 -0.09 -11.96
CA VAL A 260 14.45 -0.75 -10.69
C VAL A 260 13.65 -2.02 -10.91
N GLY A 261 14.00 -3.10 -10.21
CA GLY A 261 13.27 -4.38 -10.25
C GLY A 261 12.47 -4.63 -8.98
N ALA A 262 11.16 -4.85 -9.09
CA ALA A 262 10.27 -5.14 -7.96
C ALA A 262 9.31 -6.29 -8.28
N TYR A 263 8.84 -7.02 -7.27
CA TYR A 263 8.16 -8.31 -7.47
C TYR A 263 6.78 -8.31 -6.81
N ILE A 264 5.76 -8.77 -7.54
CA ILE A 264 4.40 -8.90 -7.04
C ILE A 264 4.33 -9.93 -5.91
N GLN A 265 5.06 -11.04 -6.02
CA GLN A 265 5.16 -12.05 -4.94
C GLN A 265 6.31 -11.79 -3.95
N GLY A 266 7.00 -10.65 -4.07
CA GLY A 266 8.26 -10.41 -3.39
C GLY A 266 9.38 -11.36 -3.86
N VAL A 267 10.52 -11.31 -3.18
CA VAL A 267 11.67 -12.21 -3.44
C VAL A 267 12.10 -12.96 -2.18
N ASN A 268 12.66 -14.15 -2.37
CA ASN A 268 13.20 -15.01 -1.31
C ASN A 268 12.21 -15.33 -0.17
N ALA A 269 10.91 -15.21 -0.43
CA ALA A 269 9.82 -15.40 0.51
C ALA A 269 9.96 -14.68 1.86
N GLY A 270 10.81 -13.65 1.94
CA GLY A 270 11.09 -12.88 3.16
C GLY A 270 12.33 -13.31 3.96
N HIS A 271 13.22 -14.12 3.38
CA HIS A 271 14.44 -14.67 4.00
C HIS A 271 15.09 -13.82 5.11
N PRO A 272 15.56 -14.46 6.20
CA PRO A 272 15.52 -15.89 6.53
C PRO A 272 14.14 -16.48 6.80
N ASP A 273 13.14 -15.68 7.20
CA ASP A 273 11.76 -16.18 7.36
C ASP A 273 11.06 -16.30 6.00
N GLY A 274 10.88 -17.55 5.55
CA GLY A 274 10.19 -17.88 4.30
C GLY A 274 8.69 -17.57 4.27
N ASN A 275 8.11 -17.09 5.36
CA ASN A 275 6.71 -16.66 5.43
C ASN A 275 6.56 -15.13 5.53
N ALA A 276 7.66 -14.39 5.66
CA ALA A 276 7.60 -12.94 5.87
C ALA A 276 7.35 -12.16 4.56
N GLY A 277 7.61 -12.77 3.41
CA GLY A 277 7.36 -12.15 2.10
C GLY A 277 5.87 -12.09 1.78
N LEU A 278 5.38 -10.91 1.40
CA LEU A 278 4.01 -10.70 0.94
C LEU A 278 3.78 -11.43 -0.39
N ASN A 279 2.64 -12.10 -0.54
CA ASN A 279 2.14 -12.52 -1.85
C ASN A 279 1.11 -11.51 -2.38
N GLY A 280 1.37 -10.97 -3.56
CA GLY A 280 0.50 -10.00 -4.23
C GLY A 280 -0.75 -10.59 -4.87
N PHE A 281 -0.89 -11.92 -4.87
CA PHE A 281 -2.04 -12.63 -5.43
C PHE A 281 -2.84 -13.36 -4.34
N THR A 282 -4.12 -13.65 -4.65
CA THR A 282 -4.84 -14.72 -3.95
C THR A 282 -4.27 -16.08 -4.36
N ARG A 283 -4.63 -17.15 -3.63
CA ARG A 283 -4.28 -18.52 -4.00
C ARG A 283 -4.84 -18.98 -5.36
N HIS A 284 -5.79 -18.23 -5.92
CA HIS A 284 -6.36 -18.46 -7.24
C HIS A 284 -5.78 -17.56 -8.35
N GLY A 285 -4.66 -16.88 -8.06
CA GLY A 285 -3.99 -16.02 -9.03
C GLY A 285 -4.62 -14.64 -9.22
N LYS A 286 -5.61 -14.25 -8.42
CA LYS A 286 -6.21 -12.91 -8.54
C LYS A 286 -5.30 -11.85 -7.91
N LEU A 287 -4.99 -10.78 -8.65
CA LEU A 287 -4.17 -9.67 -8.14
C LEU A 287 -4.89 -8.94 -7.00
N LEU A 288 -4.21 -8.74 -5.87
CA LEU A 288 -4.78 -8.06 -4.72
C LEU A 288 -4.91 -6.55 -4.99
N PRO A 289 -6.05 -5.89 -4.65
CA PRO A 289 -6.24 -4.46 -4.93
C PRO A 289 -5.16 -3.55 -4.29
N ALA A 290 -4.72 -3.88 -3.08
CA ALA A 290 -3.66 -3.13 -2.40
C ALA A 290 -2.30 -3.27 -3.13
N MET A 291 -2.03 -4.43 -3.71
CA MET A 291 -0.85 -4.68 -4.52
C MET A 291 -0.91 -3.91 -5.84
N ALA A 292 -2.02 -4.01 -6.57
CA ALA A 292 -2.27 -3.26 -7.80
C ALA A 292 -2.04 -1.75 -7.61
N ARG A 293 -2.57 -1.19 -6.51
CA ARG A 293 -2.36 0.23 -6.16
C ARG A 293 -0.88 0.57 -5.94
N ARG A 294 -0.12 -0.27 -5.24
CA ARG A 294 1.31 -0.02 -4.97
C ARG A 294 2.16 -0.15 -6.23
N VAL A 295 1.89 -1.14 -7.07
CA VAL A 295 2.57 -1.30 -8.37
C VAL A 295 2.29 -0.08 -9.26
N GLU A 296 1.02 0.33 -9.38
CA GLU A 296 0.66 1.52 -10.18
C GLU A 296 1.36 2.78 -9.66
N TRP A 297 1.36 3.01 -8.34
CA TRP A 297 2.03 4.16 -7.73
C TRP A 297 3.53 4.17 -8.04
N PHE A 298 4.21 3.05 -7.82
CA PHE A 298 5.64 2.91 -8.03
C PHE A 298 6.04 3.12 -9.50
N VAL A 299 5.33 2.49 -10.43
CA VAL A 299 5.62 2.59 -11.87
C VAL A 299 5.40 4.00 -12.38
N ARG A 300 4.33 4.68 -11.96
CA ARG A 300 4.07 6.07 -12.37
C ARG A 300 5.09 7.05 -11.80
N GLU A 301 5.53 6.85 -10.56
CA GLU A 301 6.57 7.70 -9.96
C GLU A 301 7.94 7.49 -10.60
N ALA A 302 8.23 6.27 -11.07
CA ALA A 302 9.38 5.97 -11.90
C ALA A 302 9.27 6.65 -13.29
N ASP A 303 8.10 6.61 -13.94
CA ASP A 303 7.90 7.26 -15.24
C ASP A 303 8.12 8.78 -15.20
N LYS A 304 7.65 9.45 -14.14
CA LYS A 304 7.88 10.90 -13.91
C LYS A 304 9.35 11.27 -13.91
N ARG A 305 10.22 10.30 -13.58
CA ARG A 305 11.68 10.43 -13.47
C ARG A 305 12.42 9.80 -14.64
N GLY A 306 11.69 9.37 -15.67
CA GLY A 306 12.23 8.70 -16.85
C GLY A 306 12.93 7.39 -16.52
N MET A 307 12.43 6.65 -15.53
CA MET A 307 13.00 5.37 -15.11
C MET A 307 12.23 4.20 -15.73
N VAL A 308 12.94 3.08 -15.91
CA VAL A 308 12.36 1.79 -16.31
C VAL A 308 12.10 0.93 -15.07
N VAL A 309 11.01 0.18 -15.08
CA VAL A 309 10.69 -0.80 -14.03
C VAL A 309 10.71 -2.21 -14.58
N MET A 310 11.26 -3.17 -13.84
CA MET A 310 11.00 -4.58 -14.07
C MET A 310 10.01 -5.09 -13.02
N ILE A 311 8.93 -5.74 -13.47
CA ILE A 311 7.96 -6.38 -12.59
C ILE A 311 8.14 -7.89 -12.64
N GLY A 312 8.55 -8.49 -11.52
CA GLY A 312 8.58 -9.93 -11.33
C GLY A 312 7.22 -10.47 -10.90
N VAL A 313 6.74 -11.55 -11.53
CA VAL A 313 5.41 -12.12 -11.28
C VAL A 313 5.51 -13.33 -10.35
N VAL A 314 6.05 -14.44 -10.82
CA VAL A 314 6.23 -15.68 -10.03
C VAL A 314 7.65 -15.74 -9.50
N ALA A 315 7.80 -15.88 -8.18
CA ALA A 315 9.10 -15.95 -7.52
C ALA A 315 9.36 -17.34 -6.89
N PRO A 316 10.63 -17.73 -6.66
CA PRO A 316 10.95 -18.97 -5.96
C PRO A 316 10.19 -19.11 -4.64
N ARG A 317 9.72 -20.33 -4.35
CA ARG A 317 8.94 -20.70 -3.15
C ARG A 317 7.53 -20.12 -3.10
N LYS A 318 7.13 -19.29 -4.06
CA LYS A 318 5.82 -18.62 -4.10
C LYS A 318 4.83 -19.27 -5.06
N ASP A 319 5.29 -20.14 -5.95
CA ASP A 319 4.44 -21.01 -6.76
C ASP A 319 3.64 -22.01 -5.89
N GLN A 320 4.20 -22.40 -4.74
CA GLN A 320 3.58 -23.28 -3.74
C GLN A 320 2.29 -22.70 -3.14
N GLU A 321 2.13 -21.38 -3.17
CA GLU A 321 0.97 -20.70 -2.61
C GLU A 321 -0.26 -20.75 -3.55
N PHE A 322 -0.07 -21.18 -4.79
CA PHE A 322 -1.14 -21.46 -5.76
C PHE A 322 -1.67 -22.89 -5.62
N TYR A 323 -2.98 -23.09 -5.78
CA TYR A 323 -3.56 -24.43 -5.69
C TYR A 323 -3.19 -25.29 -6.91
N ALA A 324 -3.25 -24.72 -8.10
CA ALA A 324 -3.02 -25.41 -9.37
C ALA A 324 -2.25 -24.56 -10.38
N ASP A 325 -1.81 -25.19 -11.47
CA ASP A 325 -1.13 -24.54 -12.60
C ASP A 325 -2.02 -23.47 -13.27
N GLU A 326 -3.34 -23.67 -13.25
CA GLU A 326 -4.34 -22.69 -13.70
C GLU A 326 -4.23 -21.35 -12.94
N ASP A 327 -3.87 -21.40 -11.65
CA ASP A 327 -3.76 -20.18 -10.83
C ASP A 327 -2.49 -19.38 -11.19
N ILE A 328 -1.42 -20.05 -11.64
CA ILE A 328 -0.23 -19.37 -12.20
C ILE A 328 -0.61 -18.66 -13.50
N ARG A 329 -1.36 -19.34 -14.36
CA ARG A 329 -1.90 -18.73 -15.59
C ARG A 329 -2.75 -17.50 -15.24
N ASN A 330 -3.67 -17.62 -14.28
CA ASN A 330 -4.49 -16.50 -13.83
C ASN A 330 -3.64 -15.33 -13.32
N ALA A 331 -2.60 -15.58 -12.53
CA ALA A 331 -1.69 -14.53 -12.04
C ALA A 331 -0.97 -13.78 -13.17
N ILE A 332 -0.50 -14.52 -14.19
CA ILE A 332 0.12 -13.95 -15.39
C ILE A 332 -0.88 -13.09 -16.17
N GLU A 333 -2.07 -13.62 -16.43
CA GLU A 333 -3.11 -12.92 -17.19
C GLU A 333 -3.66 -11.70 -16.44
N GLU A 334 -3.86 -11.78 -15.12
CA GLU A 334 -4.28 -10.67 -14.26
C GLU A 334 -3.24 -9.55 -14.25
N THR A 335 -1.95 -9.90 -14.23
CA THR A 335 -0.86 -8.92 -14.35
C THR A 335 -0.93 -8.22 -15.70
N ALA A 336 -1.07 -8.97 -16.80
CA ALA A 336 -1.19 -8.40 -18.15
C ALA A 336 -2.41 -7.46 -18.28
N ARG A 337 -3.59 -7.88 -17.78
CA ARG A 337 -4.81 -7.06 -17.77
C ARG A 337 -4.60 -5.77 -16.99
N PHE A 338 -4.05 -5.88 -15.78
CA PHE A 338 -3.78 -4.73 -14.93
C PHE A 338 -2.85 -3.71 -15.60
N LEU A 339 -1.71 -4.15 -16.14
CA LEU A 339 -0.75 -3.25 -16.78
C LEU A 339 -1.35 -2.55 -18.01
N LYS A 340 -2.12 -3.28 -18.82
CA LYS A 340 -2.84 -2.74 -19.98
C LYS A 340 -3.92 -1.73 -19.60
N GLU A 341 -4.80 -2.09 -18.66
CA GLU A 341 -5.89 -1.21 -18.20
C GLU A 341 -5.37 0.07 -17.55
N LYS A 342 -4.23 -0.01 -16.85
CA LYS A 342 -3.57 1.14 -16.23
C LYS A 342 -2.60 1.88 -17.16
N LYS A 343 -2.44 1.42 -18.40
CA LYS A 343 -1.54 2.01 -19.41
C LYS A 343 -0.11 2.19 -18.89
N LEU A 344 0.39 1.16 -18.21
CA LEU A 344 1.74 1.11 -17.65
C LEU A 344 2.67 0.44 -18.66
N ARG A 345 3.50 1.25 -19.31
CA ARG A 345 4.36 0.89 -20.44
C ARG A 345 5.85 1.12 -20.18
N ASN A 346 6.27 1.83 -19.12
CA ASN A 346 7.70 2.12 -18.84
C ASN A 346 8.40 0.94 -18.14
N LEU A 347 8.06 -0.27 -18.56
CA LEU A 347 8.45 -1.49 -17.87
C LEU A 347 8.56 -2.68 -18.81
N PHE A 348 9.23 -3.72 -18.32
CA PHE A 348 9.12 -5.08 -18.82
C PHE A 348 8.79 -6.05 -17.67
N VAL A 349 8.41 -7.28 -18.01
CA VAL A 349 7.95 -8.28 -17.06
C VAL A 349 8.85 -9.51 -17.03
N ASN A 350 9.24 -9.94 -15.83
CA ASN A 350 9.84 -11.24 -15.58
C ASN A 350 8.75 -12.20 -15.06
N LEU A 351 8.24 -13.09 -15.91
CA LEU A 351 7.08 -13.92 -15.55
C LEU A 351 7.40 -14.97 -14.48
N CYS A 352 8.59 -15.55 -14.55
CA CYS A 352 9.05 -16.55 -13.60
C CYS A 352 10.52 -16.27 -13.30
N ASP A 353 10.78 -15.92 -12.05
CA ASP A 353 12.14 -15.77 -11.56
C ASP A 353 12.70 -17.16 -11.22
N GLU A 354 13.91 -17.44 -11.69
CA GLU A 354 14.61 -18.70 -11.51
C GLU A 354 13.85 -19.97 -11.96
N PHE A 355 13.36 -19.99 -13.21
CA PHE A 355 12.75 -21.17 -13.83
C PHE A 355 13.62 -22.43 -13.64
N ASN A 356 12.98 -23.57 -13.36
CA ASN A 356 13.63 -24.84 -13.03
C ASN A 356 14.54 -24.75 -11.77
N HIS A 357 14.17 -23.94 -10.78
CA HIS A 357 14.86 -23.94 -9.50
C HIS A 357 14.80 -25.35 -8.86
N PRO A 358 15.93 -25.98 -8.51
CA PRO A 358 15.95 -27.38 -8.05
C PRO A 358 15.20 -27.60 -6.73
N LEU A 359 15.30 -26.61 -5.82
CA LEU A 359 14.75 -26.67 -4.45
C LEU A 359 13.46 -25.86 -4.22
N TYR A 360 13.17 -24.84 -5.02
CA TYR A 360 12.15 -23.83 -4.71
C TYR A 360 11.17 -23.60 -5.88
N ALA A 361 11.02 -24.60 -6.74
CA ALA A 361 9.96 -24.69 -7.73
C ALA A 361 9.22 -26.01 -7.54
N ASP A 362 7.98 -25.96 -7.05
CA ASP A 362 7.18 -27.16 -6.76
C ASP A 362 6.29 -27.54 -7.94
N LYS A 363 5.74 -26.55 -8.66
CA LYS A 363 4.88 -26.79 -9.80
C LYS A 363 5.68 -27.29 -11.01
N LEU A 364 5.27 -28.42 -11.58
CA LEU A 364 5.92 -29.00 -12.78
C LEU A 364 5.86 -28.07 -14.00
N LEU A 365 4.90 -27.15 -14.03
CA LEU A 365 4.76 -26.10 -15.05
C LEU A 365 6.01 -25.23 -15.19
N ILE A 366 6.75 -24.99 -14.10
CA ILE A 366 7.94 -24.13 -14.08
C ILE A 366 9.24 -24.93 -13.93
N ARG A 367 9.22 -26.22 -14.32
CA ARG A 367 10.38 -27.14 -14.29
C ARG A 367 10.63 -27.77 -15.64
N GLU A 368 11.83 -28.29 -15.82
CA GLU A 368 12.17 -29.22 -16.90
C GLU A 368 11.50 -30.60 -16.70
N PRO A 369 11.33 -31.43 -17.75
CA PRO A 369 11.67 -31.18 -19.16
C PRO A 369 10.72 -30.19 -19.85
N ASP A 370 10.97 -29.92 -21.14
CA ASP A 370 10.21 -29.04 -22.03
C ASP A 370 10.25 -27.54 -21.65
N GLY A 371 11.31 -27.10 -20.97
CA GLY A 371 11.42 -25.73 -20.46
C GLY A 371 11.22 -24.66 -21.53
N ALA A 372 11.78 -24.83 -22.75
CA ALA A 372 11.58 -23.89 -23.84
C ALA A 372 10.10 -23.75 -24.24
N LYS A 373 9.37 -24.88 -24.35
CA LYS A 373 7.95 -24.91 -24.71
C LYS A 373 7.08 -24.33 -23.58
N LYS A 374 7.40 -24.64 -22.33
CA LYS A 374 6.70 -24.10 -21.16
C LYS A 374 6.90 -22.58 -21.05
N LYS A 375 8.13 -22.09 -21.18
CA LYS A 375 8.42 -20.64 -21.18
C LYS A 375 7.71 -19.90 -22.32
N GLN A 376 7.69 -20.48 -23.52
CA GLN A 376 6.92 -19.95 -24.66
C GLN A 376 5.42 -19.89 -24.33
N MET A 377 4.86 -20.93 -23.72
CA MET A 377 3.44 -20.98 -23.33
C MET A 377 3.09 -19.90 -22.29
N LEU A 378 3.89 -19.77 -21.23
CA LEU A 378 3.70 -18.74 -20.19
C LEU A 378 3.76 -17.33 -20.80
N THR A 379 4.72 -17.10 -21.69
CA THR A 379 4.86 -15.85 -22.44
C THR A 379 3.65 -15.59 -23.34
N GLY A 380 3.13 -16.63 -24.01
CA GLY A 380 1.94 -16.55 -24.84
C GLY A 380 0.68 -16.13 -24.06
N TRP A 381 0.50 -16.61 -22.83
CA TRP A 381 -0.62 -16.18 -21.97
C TRP A 381 -0.57 -14.68 -21.67
N PHE A 382 0.63 -14.15 -21.37
CA PHE A 382 0.80 -12.72 -21.12
C PHE A 382 0.57 -11.88 -22.38
N LYS A 383 1.25 -12.24 -23.49
CA LYS A 383 1.22 -11.51 -24.75
C LYS A 383 -0.15 -11.54 -25.44
N ALA A 384 -0.98 -12.56 -25.19
CA ALA A 384 -2.37 -12.59 -25.66
C ALA A 384 -3.21 -11.41 -25.14
N ILE A 385 -2.82 -10.83 -24.00
CA ILE A 385 -3.53 -9.70 -23.37
C ILE A 385 -2.75 -8.40 -23.58
N ALA A 386 -1.44 -8.40 -23.31
CA ALA A 386 -0.56 -7.24 -23.38
C ALA A 386 0.59 -7.47 -24.39
N PRO A 387 0.31 -7.49 -25.71
CA PRO A 387 1.31 -7.81 -26.73
C PRO A 387 2.46 -6.80 -26.78
N ASP A 388 2.19 -5.55 -26.40
CA ASP A 388 3.13 -4.43 -26.51
C ASP A 388 4.03 -4.28 -25.27
N ILE A 389 3.90 -5.12 -24.24
CA ILE A 389 4.77 -5.05 -23.05
C ILE A 389 5.84 -6.14 -23.14
N GLU A 390 7.10 -5.76 -23.00
CA GLU A 390 8.21 -6.70 -23.13
C GLU A 390 8.26 -7.69 -21.99
N VAL A 391 8.56 -8.94 -22.32
CA VAL A 391 8.49 -10.05 -21.37
C VAL A 391 9.62 -11.04 -21.54
N GLY A 392 10.08 -11.57 -20.41
CA GLY A 392 11.11 -12.59 -20.32
C GLY A 392 10.86 -13.54 -19.15
N ILE A 393 11.66 -14.61 -19.08
CA ILE A 393 11.68 -15.58 -17.99
C ILE A 393 13.13 -15.87 -17.62
N GLY A 394 13.49 -15.59 -16.36
CA GLY A 394 14.83 -15.84 -15.84
C GLY A 394 15.06 -17.33 -15.53
N PRO A 395 16.17 -17.95 -15.98
CA PRO A 395 16.51 -19.34 -15.65
C PRO A 395 17.14 -19.46 -14.26
N HIS A 396 17.01 -20.60 -13.58
CA HIS A 396 17.88 -20.91 -12.43
C HIS A 396 19.33 -21.15 -12.90
N TRP A 397 20.29 -20.34 -12.47
CA TRP A 397 21.67 -20.31 -13.00
C TRP A 397 22.43 -21.64 -12.96
N LYS A 398 22.04 -22.54 -12.05
CA LYS A 398 22.66 -23.87 -11.85
C LYS A 398 21.81 -25.04 -12.33
N SER A 399 20.64 -24.80 -12.93
CA SER A 399 19.74 -25.88 -13.32
C SER A 399 19.98 -26.42 -14.74
N GLY A 400 20.83 -25.75 -15.53
CA GLY A 400 21.09 -26.08 -16.93
C GLY A 400 19.93 -25.74 -17.89
N THR A 401 18.84 -25.15 -17.40
CA THR A 401 17.78 -24.64 -18.27
C THR A 401 18.31 -23.46 -19.09
N GLN A 402 17.88 -23.38 -20.35
CA GLN A 402 18.37 -22.35 -21.28
C GLN A 402 17.82 -20.97 -20.90
N ASP A 403 18.57 -19.91 -21.19
CA ASP A 403 18.16 -18.51 -21.05
C ASP A 403 17.49 -17.95 -22.32
N VAL A 404 17.53 -18.71 -23.41
CA VAL A 404 16.81 -18.44 -24.67
C VAL A 404 15.60 -19.36 -24.82
N TYR A 405 14.52 -18.83 -25.40
CA TYR A 405 13.34 -19.61 -25.79
C TYR A 405 12.49 -18.85 -26.81
N PRO A 406 11.63 -19.53 -27.60
CA PRO A 406 10.78 -18.87 -28.58
C PRO A 406 9.80 -17.89 -27.95
N GLY A 407 9.71 -16.69 -28.50
CA GLY A 407 8.72 -15.66 -28.12
C GLY A 407 9.12 -14.76 -26.95
N MET A 408 10.33 -14.86 -26.41
CA MET A 408 10.85 -13.88 -25.44
C MET A 408 11.19 -12.56 -26.12
N ASP A 409 10.98 -11.43 -25.45
CA ASP A 409 11.46 -10.11 -25.90
C ASP A 409 12.72 -9.70 -25.14
N VAL A 410 12.80 -10.08 -23.85
CA VAL A 410 13.93 -9.76 -22.97
C VAL A 410 14.68 -11.04 -22.61
N ARG A 411 15.99 -11.07 -22.88
CA ARG A 411 16.86 -12.16 -22.41
C ARG A 411 17.26 -11.89 -20.97
N ILE A 412 16.83 -12.74 -20.06
CA ILE A 412 17.07 -12.59 -18.63
C ILE A 412 18.12 -13.62 -18.20
N ILE A 413 19.17 -13.16 -17.53
CA ILE A 413 20.20 -13.99 -16.89
C ILE A 413 20.27 -13.66 -15.40
N GLN A 414 21.00 -14.48 -14.64
CA GLN A 414 21.22 -14.21 -13.22
C GLN A 414 22.55 -14.74 -12.70
N LYS A 415 22.92 -14.29 -11.51
CA LYS A 415 24.11 -14.64 -10.74
C LYS A 415 25.36 -14.40 -11.59
N GLY A 416 26.25 -15.38 -11.62
CA GLY A 416 27.51 -15.34 -12.38
C GLY A 416 27.39 -15.95 -13.77
N MET A 417 26.19 -16.02 -14.36
CA MET A 417 26.07 -16.42 -15.77
C MET A 417 26.83 -15.43 -16.66
N ALA A 418 27.50 -15.96 -17.70
CA ALA A 418 28.22 -15.13 -18.66
C ALA A 418 27.25 -14.19 -19.40
N ILE A 419 27.72 -12.99 -19.75
CA ILE A 419 26.99 -12.07 -20.62
C ILE A 419 26.98 -12.68 -22.02
N PRO A 420 25.82 -13.02 -22.59
CA PRO A 420 25.73 -13.50 -23.95
C PRO A 420 26.12 -12.43 -24.98
N ASP A 421 26.70 -12.84 -26.11
CA ASP A 421 27.15 -11.93 -27.17
C ASP A 421 26.01 -11.37 -28.05
N GLN A 422 24.77 -11.83 -27.84
CA GLN A 422 23.60 -11.50 -28.66
C GLN A 422 22.34 -11.27 -27.81
N GLY A 423 21.48 -10.39 -28.32
CA GLY A 423 20.25 -9.96 -27.70
C GLY A 423 20.45 -8.83 -26.69
N PHE A 424 19.38 -8.15 -26.33
CA PHE A 424 19.38 -7.27 -25.15
C PHE A 424 19.26 -8.11 -23.88
N VAL A 425 20.22 -7.98 -22.97
CA VAL A 425 20.38 -8.85 -21.81
C VAL A 425 20.20 -8.09 -20.52
N VAL A 426 19.46 -8.66 -19.57
CA VAL A 426 19.37 -8.12 -18.22
C VAL A 426 19.81 -9.17 -17.22
N ASN A 427 20.89 -8.90 -16.47
CA ASN A 427 21.20 -9.67 -15.28
C ASN A 427 20.39 -9.13 -14.12
N ILE A 428 19.32 -9.85 -13.81
CA ILE A 428 18.36 -9.40 -12.80
C ILE A 428 18.74 -9.82 -11.38
N GLU A 429 19.74 -10.68 -11.20
CA GLU A 429 20.17 -11.08 -9.86
C GLU A 429 21.66 -11.44 -9.83
N PRO A 430 22.58 -10.47 -10.01
CA PRO A 430 24.00 -10.72 -9.83
C PRO A 430 24.30 -11.41 -8.49
N ILE A 431 25.48 -12.04 -8.39
CA ILE A 431 25.88 -12.72 -7.16
C ILE A 431 25.76 -11.74 -5.99
N ARG A 432 25.14 -12.22 -4.92
CA ARG A 432 25.00 -11.44 -3.69
C ARG A 432 26.32 -11.44 -2.96
N GLU A 433 26.88 -10.24 -2.77
CA GLU A 433 28.22 -10.06 -2.21
C GLU A 433 28.19 -9.54 -0.77
N ASP A 434 27.05 -9.09 -0.21
CA ASP A 434 27.00 -8.80 1.22
C ASP A 434 26.97 -10.07 2.08
N TYR A 435 27.46 -9.94 3.31
CA TYR A 435 27.47 -11.05 4.27
C TYR A 435 26.09 -11.70 4.38
N PHE A 436 26.06 -13.03 4.21
CA PHE A 436 24.84 -13.81 4.26
C PHE A 436 24.12 -13.60 5.61
N ASN A 437 22.84 -13.21 5.58
CA ASN A 437 22.02 -12.78 6.73
C ASN A 437 22.44 -11.47 7.42
N ASN A 438 23.61 -10.90 7.14
CA ASN A 438 24.09 -9.68 7.78
C ASN A 438 24.24 -8.57 6.73
N ASP A 439 23.09 -8.10 6.29
CA ASP A 439 22.89 -7.26 5.13
C ASP A 439 23.66 -5.93 5.15
N GLY A 440 24.09 -5.51 3.96
CA GLY A 440 24.74 -4.21 3.77
C GLY A 440 26.14 -4.10 4.36
N ILE A 441 26.82 -5.23 4.60
CA ILE A 441 28.22 -5.27 5.03
C ILE A 441 29.02 -6.05 4.00
N PHE A 442 30.17 -5.51 3.58
CA PHE A 442 31.01 -6.04 2.53
C PHE A 442 32.47 -6.05 2.99
N ASN A 443 33.22 -7.09 2.62
CA ASN A 443 34.69 -7.06 2.73
C ASN A 443 35.32 -6.60 1.40
N ALA A 444 36.64 -6.40 1.39
CA ALA A 444 37.35 -5.92 0.20
C ALA A 444 37.17 -6.83 -1.03
N THR A 445 37.16 -8.16 -0.84
CA THR A 445 36.94 -9.13 -1.92
C THR A 445 35.54 -9.02 -2.51
N ASN A 446 34.53 -8.82 -1.66
CA ASN A 446 33.14 -8.60 -2.09
C ASN A 446 33.01 -7.33 -2.93
N LEU A 447 33.61 -6.22 -2.48
CA LEU A 447 33.60 -4.96 -3.21
C LEU A 447 34.29 -5.08 -4.57
N GLU A 448 35.47 -5.73 -4.62
CA GLU A 448 36.18 -5.93 -5.89
C GLU A 448 35.38 -6.79 -6.87
N ALA A 449 34.69 -7.83 -6.38
CA ALA A 449 33.80 -8.65 -7.22
C ALA A 449 32.62 -7.83 -7.77
N ILE A 450 32.04 -6.92 -6.98
CA ILE A 450 30.99 -6.01 -7.45
C ILE A 450 31.54 -5.07 -8.52
N PHE A 451 32.67 -4.41 -8.26
CA PHE A 451 33.25 -3.46 -9.21
C PHE A 451 33.72 -4.13 -10.51
N ALA A 452 34.23 -5.35 -10.44
CA ALA A 452 34.55 -6.15 -11.62
C ALA A 452 33.30 -6.42 -12.46
N ASN A 453 32.18 -6.79 -11.86
CA ASN A 453 30.92 -6.89 -12.59
C ASN A 453 30.50 -5.53 -13.16
N CYS A 454 30.54 -4.46 -12.38
CA CYS A 454 30.17 -3.13 -12.88
C CYS A 454 30.99 -2.74 -14.12
N ARG A 455 32.31 -2.96 -14.12
CA ARG A 455 33.16 -2.74 -15.31
C ARG A 455 32.77 -3.63 -16.49
N ASN A 456 32.54 -4.93 -16.26
CA ASN A 456 32.14 -5.86 -17.32
C ASN A 456 30.83 -5.45 -18.01
N TYR A 457 29.85 -4.92 -17.26
CA TYR A 457 28.58 -4.45 -17.83
C TYR A 457 28.69 -3.05 -18.43
N LEU A 458 29.59 -2.20 -17.93
CA LEU A 458 29.93 -0.93 -18.58
C LEU A 458 30.51 -1.15 -19.98
N ASP A 459 31.33 -2.19 -20.15
CA ASP A 459 31.96 -2.58 -21.43
C ASP A 459 31.00 -3.34 -22.36
N ALA A 460 29.79 -3.69 -21.91
CA ALA A 460 28.80 -4.48 -22.64
C ALA A 460 27.48 -3.69 -22.85
N PRO A 461 27.39 -2.81 -23.85
CA PRO A 461 26.27 -1.86 -24.01
C PRO A 461 24.91 -2.50 -24.34
N HIS A 462 24.87 -3.80 -24.68
CA HIS A 462 23.64 -4.58 -24.86
C HIS A 462 23.18 -5.27 -23.56
N ALA A 463 23.95 -5.17 -22.48
CA ALA A 463 23.71 -5.85 -21.22
C ALA A 463 23.48 -4.86 -20.06
N VAL A 464 22.57 -5.22 -19.17
CA VAL A 464 22.16 -4.39 -18.03
C VAL A 464 22.49 -5.07 -16.72
N PHE A 465 23.14 -4.33 -15.84
CA PHE A 465 23.46 -4.77 -14.48
C PHE A 465 22.39 -4.26 -13.49
N MET A 466 21.62 -5.16 -12.89
CA MET A 466 20.72 -4.83 -11.79
C MET A 466 21.32 -5.25 -10.45
N PHE A 467 21.96 -4.31 -9.76
CA PHE A 467 22.68 -4.58 -8.51
C PHE A 467 21.76 -5.21 -7.44
N HIS A 468 22.30 -6.20 -6.75
CA HIS A 468 21.60 -7.01 -5.77
C HIS A 468 22.35 -7.04 -4.43
N SER A 469 21.64 -6.69 -3.36
CA SER A 469 22.14 -6.76 -1.98
C SER A 469 21.00 -7.13 -1.04
N GLY A 470 21.30 -7.92 0.00
CA GLY A 470 20.38 -8.17 1.11
C GLY A 470 19.85 -6.88 1.75
N PHE A 471 20.65 -5.82 1.77
CA PHE A 471 20.29 -4.52 2.36
C PHE A 471 19.03 -3.92 1.73
N VAL A 472 18.94 -3.97 0.40
CA VAL A 472 17.86 -3.32 -0.33
C VAL A 472 16.59 -4.16 -0.37
N GLN A 473 16.70 -5.48 -0.36
CA GLN A 473 15.54 -6.34 -0.61
C GLN A 473 15.18 -7.30 0.51
N GLY A 474 16.06 -7.62 1.46
CA GLY A 474 15.70 -8.59 2.50
C GLY A 474 14.67 -8.04 3.47
N VAL A 475 13.84 -8.90 4.04
CA VAL A 475 12.71 -8.51 4.92
C VAL A 475 13.01 -8.82 6.37
N THR A 476 13.67 -9.95 6.65
CA THR A 476 13.94 -10.40 8.03
C THR A 476 15.44 -10.59 8.31
N ASN A 477 16.30 -9.93 7.54
CA ASN A 477 17.75 -9.99 7.75
C ASN A 477 18.14 -9.55 9.17
N TYR A 478 19.39 -9.80 9.56
CA TYR A 478 19.90 -9.51 10.90
C TYR A 478 19.80 -8.03 11.30
N SER A 479 19.81 -7.09 10.34
CA SER A 479 19.54 -5.67 10.65
C SER A 479 18.15 -5.43 11.24
N GLY A 480 17.19 -6.33 11.02
CA GLY A 480 15.79 -6.22 11.45
C GLY A 480 15.02 -5.04 10.86
N THR A 481 15.63 -4.30 9.92
CA THR A 481 15.14 -3.01 9.43
C THR A 481 15.12 -2.90 7.91
N ALA A 482 15.69 -3.88 7.21
CA ALA A 482 15.54 -4.06 5.78
C ALA A 482 14.08 -4.42 5.41
N PRO A 483 13.59 -4.12 4.20
CA PRO A 483 14.33 -3.55 3.07
C PRO A 483 14.66 -2.06 3.25
N HIS A 484 15.88 -1.67 2.87
CA HIS A 484 16.35 -0.28 2.88
C HIS A 484 16.26 0.31 1.46
N ALA A 485 15.43 1.34 1.31
CA ALA A 485 15.32 2.05 0.04
C ALA A 485 16.53 2.96 -0.20
N GLU A 486 17.02 3.59 0.85
CA GLU A 486 18.11 4.56 0.85
C GLU A 486 19.46 3.85 0.71
N MET A 487 20.48 4.55 0.20
CA MET A 487 21.81 3.95 -0.04
C MET A 487 22.56 3.55 1.24
N GLY A 488 22.28 4.17 2.39
CA GLY A 488 22.99 3.92 3.64
C GLY A 488 24.45 4.39 3.64
N GLY A 489 25.28 3.64 4.37
CA GLY A 489 26.73 3.79 4.48
C GLY A 489 27.54 3.05 3.41
N TYR A 490 28.85 2.93 3.62
CA TYR A 490 29.77 2.25 2.70
C TYR A 490 29.85 0.73 2.90
N GLY A 491 29.14 0.20 3.89
CA GLY A 491 29.11 -1.22 4.19
C GLY A 491 30.36 -1.73 4.90
N THR A 492 31.11 -0.85 5.56
CA THR A 492 32.37 -1.21 6.24
C THR A 492 32.15 -1.96 7.56
N GLY A 493 30.92 -1.99 8.07
CA GLY A 493 30.57 -2.72 9.28
C GLY A 493 29.14 -2.47 9.77
N PRO A 494 28.75 -3.02 10.93
CA PRO A 494 27.39 -2.93 11.45
C PRO A 494 26.89 -1.51 11.74
N THR A 495 27.79 -0.53 11.94
CA THR A 495 27.49 0.88 12.17
C THR A 495 27.50 1.73 10.90
N ASP A 496 27.91 1.15 9.77
CA ASP A 496 28.05 1.80 8.46
C ASP A 496 27.41 0.94 7.36
N ARG A 497 26.26 0.33 7.64
CA ARG A 497 25.58 -0.55 6.68
C ARG A 497 25.10 0.23 5.46
N GLY A 498 25.35 -0.29 4.28
CA GLY A 498 24.77 0.27 3.07
C GLY A 498 25.51 -0.11 1.81
N ILE A 499 25.06 0.51 0.73
CA ILE A 499 25.49 0.28 -0.65
C ILE A 499 25.88 1.59 -1.32
N ARG A 500 26.28 2.61 -0.55
CA ARG A 500 26.70 3.92 -1.06
C ARG A 500 27.79 3.81 -2.11
N PHE A 501 28.75 2.90 -1.92
CA PHE A 501 29.81 2.64 -2.89
C PHE A 501 29.27 2.31 -4.29
N TYR A 502 28.12 1.63 -4.40
CA TYR A 502 27.52 1.32 -5.69
C TYR A 502 26.89 2.56 -6.34
N TYR A 503 26.18 3.36 -5.55
CA TYR A 503 25.62 4.64 -6.02
C TYR A 503 26.72 5.57 -6.55
N GLU A 504 27.79 5.74 -5.78
CA GLU A 504 28.92 6.59 -6.16
C GLU A 504 29.67 6.03 -7.37
N TRP A 505 29.87 4.70 -7.44
CA TRP A 505 30.49 4.08 -8.61
C TRP A 505 29.70 4.34 -9.89
N VAL A 506 28.36 4.18 -9.88
CA VAL A 506 27.54 4.45 -11.08
C VAL A 506 27.59 5.93 -11.43
N ARG A 507 27.49 6.83 -10.45
CA ARG A 507 27.62 8.28 -10.67
C ARG A 507 28.94 8.64 -11.34
N ASP A 508 30.05 8.08 -10.85
CA ASP A 508 31.40 8.48 -11.26
C ASP A 508 31.81 7.85 -12.60
N ASN A 509 31.29 6.67 -12.94
CA ASN A 509 31.67 5.95 -14.16
C ASN A 509 30.62 6.05 -15.30
N VAL A 510 29.35 6.30 -14.96
CA VAL A 510 28.25 6.39 -15.93
C VAL A 510 27.71 7.81 -16.02
N GLY A 511 27.62 8.52 -14.89
CA GLY A 511 27.03 9.86 -14.78
C GLY A 511 25.69 9.86 -14.06
N ARG A 512 25.17 11.05 -13.75
CA ARG A 512 23.82 11.18 -13.18
C ARG A 512 22.76 11.00 -14.27
N TRP A 513 21.59 10.47 -13.93
CA TRP A 513 20.50 10.28 -14.87
C TRP A 513 19.68 11.57 -15.05
N GLU A 514 19.62 12.05 -16.28
CA GLU A 514 18.68 13.08 -16.74
C GLU A 514 18.04 12.59 -18.03
N TYR A 515 16.80 12.10 -17.95
CA TYR A 515 16.12 11.50 -19.10
C TYR A 515 16.28 12.34 -20.39
N PRO A 516 16.71 11.74 -21.52
CA PRO A 516 16.93 10.30 -21.73
C PRO A 516 18.40 9.83 -21.60
N HIS A 517 19.28 10.62 -20.97
CA HIS A 517 20.72 10.36 -20.98
C HIS A 517 21.35 10.37 -19.59
N HIS A 518 22.46 9.65 -19.45
CA HIS A 518 23.38 9.90 -18.34
C HIS A 518 24.24 11.12 -18.66
N VAL A 519 24.25 12.09 -17.77
CA VAL A 519 25.08 13.29 -17.87
C VAL A 519 26.31 13.08 -16.99
N PRO A 520 27.53 13.16 -17.57
CA PRO A 520 28.77 13.11 -16.80
C PRO A 520 28.74 14.06 -15.60
N ALA A 521 29.28 13.62 -14.46
CA ALA A 521 29.46 14.51 -13.32
C ALA A 521 30.40 15.65 -13.72
N ALA A 522 30.05 16.91 -13.41
CA ALA A 522 30.89 18.07 -13.69
C ALA A 522 32.23 18.01 -12.93
N GLU A 523 32.29 17.22 -11.86
CA GLU A 523 33.49 16.89 -11.09
C GLU A 523 34.13 15.60 -11.61
N PHE A 524 34.57 15.57 -12.86
CA PHE A 524 35.63 14.64 -13.25
C PHE A 524 36.92 15.11 -12.58
N SER A 525 37.14 14.74 -11.31
CA SER A 525 38.46 14.90 -10.69
C SER A 525 39.41 13.92 -11.37
N ILE A 526 40.38 14.44 -12.10
CA ILE A 526 41.47 13.70 -12.75
C ILE A 526 42.57 13.38 -11.73
N GLU A 527 42.34 13.64 -10.43
CA GLU A 527 43.33 13.29 -9.42
C GLU A 527 43.29 11.77 -9.15
N PRO A 528 44.43 11.06 -9.30
CA PRO A 528 44.49 9.64 -9.00
C PRO A 528 44.06 9.43 -7.54
N GLN A 529 43.14 8.48 -7.32
CA GLN A 529 42.74 8.09 -5.97
C GLN A 529 43.98 7.68 -5.18
N GLY A 530 44.40 8.58 -4.28
CA GLY A 530 45.67 8.54 -3.62
C GLY A 530 45.85 7.30 -2.76
N GLU A 531 47.07 6.76 -2.84
CA GLU A 531 47.65 5.86 -1.85
C GLU A 531 47.34 6.37 -0.42
N SER A 532 46.90 5.45 0.44
CA SER A 532 46.78 5.66 1.87
C SER A 532 48.09 6.29 2.39
N PRO A 533 48.05 7.42 3.14
CA PRO A 533 49.26 7.94 3.74
C PRO A 533 49.75 6.94 4.78
N SER A 534 50.86 6.27 4.45
CA SER A 534 51.69 5.58 5.39
C SER A 534 52.49 6.61 6.20
N GLY A 535 52.26 6.63 7.51
CA GLY A 535 53.25 7.04 8.51
C GLY A 535 53.55 8.54 8.65
N GLY A 536 53.31 9.03 9.87
CA GLY A 536 53.82 10.30 10.40
C GLY A 536 53.45 10.43 11.86
#